data_AF-A0A0T5ZE99-F1
#
_entry.id   AF-A0A0T5ZE99-F1
#
_cell.length_a   1.000
_cell.length_b   1.000
_cell.length_c   1.000
_cell.angle_alpha   90.00
_cell.angle_beta   90.00
_cell.angle_gamma   90.00
#
_symmetry.space_group_name_H-M   'P 1'
#
loop_
_entity.id
_entity.type
_entity.pdbx_description
1 polymer ?
#
loop_
_entity_poly.entity_id
_entity_poly.type
_entity_poly.pdbx_seq_one_letter_code
_entity_poly.pdbx_strand_id
1 'polypeptide(L)'
;MAKIKLKFGENEIEIESRDFYVDNKTLGDVIDSVTMHMEENRARIIYDEKPSEQQIKNQNTYQSNVNYLRTLENAEVYEPEFNAPMSIFADEIKDKIHFLEKKSFFNQPRTVSDTVSELREHGWSASPLLVSKILSKMAFNKEILKNSQDNRSYYLAKEALLTT
;
A
#
# COMPACT_ATOMS: atom_id res chain seq x y z
N MET A 1 -35.48 -12.44 12.18
CA MET A 1 -34.15 -12.14 12.74
C MET A 1 -33.70 -10.82 12.17
N ALA A 2 -33.08 -9.95 12.98
CA ALA A 2 -32.63 -8.65 12.51
C ALA A 2 -31.35 -8.84 11.68
N LYS A 3 -31.14 -7.95 10.72
CA LYS A 3 -29.97 -7.98 9.83
C LYS A 3 -29.46 -6.56 9.70
N ILE A 4 -28.17 -6.36 9.93
CA ILE A 4 -27.50 -5.10 9.64
C ILE A 4 -26.79 -5.28 8.30
N LYS A 5 -27.18 -4.45 7.33
CA LYS A 5 -26.60 -4.45 5.99
C LYS A 5 -25.94 -3.11 5.76
N LEU A 6 -24.62 -3.13 5.63
CA LEU A 6 -23.77 -1.96 5.39
C LEU A 6 -23.29 -2.01 3.94
N LYS A 7 -23.65 -1.00 3.15
CA LYS A 7 -23.26 -0.89 1.74
C LYS A 7 -22.33 0.29 1.54
N PHE A 8 -21.16 0.05 0.94
CA PHE A 8 -20.18 1.08 0.61
C PHE A 8 -19.70 0.92 -0.84
N GLY A 9 -20.21 1.76 -1.73
CA GLY A 9 -19.97 1.63 -3.17
C GLY A 9 -20.51 0.31 -3.72
N GLU A 10 -19.64 -0.50 -4.30
CA GLU A 10 -19.94 -1.86 -4.80
C GLU A 10 -19.79 -2.94 -3.73
N ASN A 11 -19.16 -2.64 -2.59
CA ASN A 11 -18.92 -3.60 -1.51
C ASN A 11 -20.10 -3.64 -0.53
N GLU A 12 -20.38 -4.81 0.02
CA GLU A 12 -21.47 -5.05 0.95
C GLU A 12 -21.02 -5.95 2.11
N ILE A 13 -21.40 -5.57 3.33
CA ILE A 13 -21.24 -6.40 4.53
C ILE A 13 -22.63 -6.66 5.09
N GLU A 14 -22.96 -7.94 5.25
CA GLU A 14 -24.18 -8.40 5.91
C GLU A 14 -23.80 -9.08 7.24
N ILE A 15 -24.40 -8.60 8.34
CA ILE A 15 -24.20 -9.19 9.66
C ILE A 15 -25.57 -9.63 10.19
N GLU A 16 -25.70 -10.90 10.52
CA GLU A 16 -26.93 -11.46 11.07
C GLU A 16 -27.01 -11.26 12.59
N SER A 17 -28.20 -10.98 13.11
CA SER A 17 -28.42 -10.78 14.55
C SER A 17 -28.25 -12.04 15.42
N ARG A 18 -27.66 -13.11 14.87
CA ARG A 18 -27.31 -14.32 15.64
C ARG A 18 -25.99 -14.13 16.40
N ASP A 19 -25.11 -13.29 15.85
CA ASP A 19 -23.73 -13.14 16.34
C ASP A 19 -23.53 -11.89 17.21
N PHE A 20 -24.56 -11.04 17.36
CA PHE A 20 -24.49 -9.84 18.18
C PHE A 20 -25.85 -9.43 18.76
N TYR A 21 -25.83 -8.78 19.91
CA TYR A 21 -26.99 -8.12 20.51
C TYR A 21 -26.73 -6.61 20.57
N VAL A 22 -27.59 -5.83 19.94
CA VAL A 22 -27.60 -4.35 20.05
C VAL A 22 -28.92 -3.96 20.67
N ASP A 23 -28.86 -3.19 21.77
CA ASP A 23 -30.07 -2.66 22.37
C ASP A 23 -30.57 -1.43 21.60
N ASN A 24 -31.88 -1.17 21.65
CA ASN A 24 -32.49 -0.08 20.89
C ASN A 24 -32.03 1.32 21.33
N LYS A 25 -31.39 1.45 22.50
CA LYS A 25 -30.88 2.74 23.00
C LYS A 25 -29.49 3.03 22.44
N THR A 26 -28.66 2.00 22.25
CA THR A 26 -27.28 2.12 21.74
C THR A 26 -27.17 1.96 20.23
N LEU A 27 -28.26 1.59 19.54
CA LEU A 27 -28.29 1.44 18.09
C LEU A 27 -27.83 2.71 17.34
N GLY A 28 -28.24 3.89 17.82
CA GLY A 28 -27.80 5.17 17.24
C GLY A 28 -26.29 5.36 17.34
N ASP A 29 -25.74 5.16 18.55
CA ASP A 29 -24.31 5.30 18.81
C ASP A 29 -23.46 4.31 17.99
N VAL A 30 -23.96 3.09 17.78
CA VAL A 30 -23.31 2.08 16.94
C VAL A 30 -23.29 2.52 15.47
N ILE A 31 -24.41 3.02 14.94
CA ILE A 31 -24.50 3.52 13.57
C ILE A 31 -23.56 4.72 13.37
N ASP A 32 -23.57 5.67 14.30
CA ASP A 32 -22.72 6.86 14.23
C ASP A 32 -21.23 6.49 14.31
N SER A 33 -20.87 5.59 15.23
CA SER A 33 -19.50 5.09 15.36
C SER A 33 -19.02 4.36 14.11
N VAL A 34 -19.82 3.43 13.56
CA VAL A 34 -19.47 2.70 12.33
C VAL A 34 -19.36 3.65 11.14
N THR A 35 -20.28 4.60 11.01
CA THR A 35 -20.27 5.60 9.93
C THR A 35 -19.01 6.47 10.02
N MET A 36 -18.68 6.98 11.21
CA MET A 36 -17.46 7.76 11.44
C MET A 36 -16.20 6.96 11.08
N HIS A 37 -16.08 5.72 11.55
CA HIS A 37 -14.94 4.87 11.22
C HIS A 37 -14.87 4.53 9.72
N MET A 38 -15.99 4.40 9.02
CA MET A 38 -16.02 4.19 7.57
C MET A 38 -15.60 5.45 6.80
N GLU A 39 -15.93 6.63 7.30
CA GLU A 39 -15.48 7.89 6.71
C GLU A 39 -13.99 8.16 6.96
N GLU A 40 -13.51 7.88 8.17
CA GLU A 40 -12.09 7.96 8.54
C GLU A 40 -11.23 6.94 7.79
N ASN A 41 -11.77 5.73 7.56
CA ASN A 41 -11.15 4.68 6.76
C ASN A 41 -11.59 4.70 5.30
N ARG A 42 -12.06 5.84 4.76
CA ARG A 42 -12.16 6.02 3.31
C ARG A 42 -10.80 5.66 2.76
N ALA A 43 -10.70 4.49 2.14
CA ALA A 43 -9.51 3.97 1.47
C ALA A 43 -9.24 4.82 0.23
N ARG A 44 -8.99 6.10 0.45
CA ARG A 44 -8.23 6.94 -0.42
C ARG A 44 -6.81 6.42 -0.26
N ILE A 45 -6.40 5.57 -1.19
CA ILE A 45 -4.98 5.38 -1.51
C ILE A 45 -4.50 6.76 -2.03
N ILE A 46 -4.37 7.74 -1.12
CA ILE A 46 -3.69 8.99 -1.39
C ILE A 46 -2.22 8.65 -1.20
N TYR A 47 -1.52 8.67 -2.32
CA TYR A 47 -0.07 8.72 -2.40
C TYR A 47 0.43 10.08 -1.88
N ASP A 48 0.27 10.35 -0.59
CA ASP A 48 0.84 11.54 0.03
C ASP A 48 2.35 11.36 0.27
N GLU A 49 3.10 12.45 0.15
CA GLU A 49 4.57 12.44 0.29
C GLU A 49 5.06 12.04 1.70
N LYS A 50 4.14 11.90 2.67
CA LYS A 50 4.37 11.40 4.04
C LYS A 50 3.15 10.60 4.51
N PRO A 51 3.31 9.58 5.37
CA PRO A 51 2.16 8.92 5.96
C PRO A 51 1.50 9.94 6.87
N SER A 52 0.21 10.19 6.68
CA SER A 52 -0.54 10.81 7.76
C SER A 52 -0.50 9.85 8.97
N GLU A 53 -0.44 10.39 10.19
CA GLU A 53 -0.51 9.58 11.42
C GLU A 53 -1.71 8.61 11.43
N GLN A 54 -2.76 8.95 10.67
CA GLN A 54 -3.94 8.14 10.43
C GLN A 54 -3.64 6.86 9.62
N GLN A 55 -2.78 6.89 8.60
CA GLN A 55 -2.40 5.70 7.84
C GLN A 55 -1.60 4.69 8.68
N ILE A 56 -0.74 5.18 9.59
CA ILE A 56 0.02 4.34 10.53
C ILE A 56 -0.93 3.72 11.57
N LYS A 57 -1.93 4.47 12.06
CA LYS A 57 -2.96 3.93 12.97
C LYS A 57 -3.76 2.81 12.31
N ASN A 58 -4.19 2.96 11.06
CA ASN A 58 -5.04 1.97 10.40
C ASN A 58 -4.35 0.63 10.13
N GLN A 59 -3.04 0.63 9.82
CA GLN A 59 -2.25 -0.62 9.71
C GLN A 59 -2.13 -1.32 11.07
N ASN A 60 -1.91 -0.56 12.14
CA ASN A 60 -1.88 -1.08 13.51
C ASN A 60 -3.25 -1.59 13.97
N THR A 61 -4.36 -1.00 13.51
CA THR A 61 -5.72 -1.43 13.85
C THR A 61 -6.03 -2.82 13.29
N TYR A 62 -5.65 -3.13 12.05
CA TYR A 62 -5.84 -4.49 11.50
C TYR A 62 -5.02 -5.54 12.27
N GLN A 63 -3.74 -5.27 12.51
CA GLN A 63 -2.87 -6.18 13.27
C GLN A 63 -3.33 -6.35 14.72
N SER A 64 -3.75 -5.29 15.39
CA SER A 64 -4.29 -5.37 16.76
C SER A 64 -5.59 -6.17 16.82
N ASN A 65 -6.50 -5.98 15.87
CA ASN A 65 -7.75 -6.75 15.78
C ASN A 65 -7.47 -8.24 15.50
N VAL A 66 -6.57 -8.55 14.56
CA VAL A 66 -6.16 -9.94 14.28
C VAL A 66 -5.52 -10.59 15.50
N ASN A 67 -4.67 -9.85 16.23
CA ASN A 67 -4.05 -10.34 17.45
C ASN A 67 -5.08 -10.61 18.56
N TYR A 68 -6.11 -9.79 18.69
CA TYR A 68 -7.22 -10.03 19.61
C TYR A 68 -8.03 -11.28 19.22
N LEU A 69 -8.36 -11.43 17.93
CA LEU A 69 -9.09 -12.61 17.43
C LEU A 69 -8.32 -13.91 17.68
N ARG A 70 -6.98 -13.88 17.60
CA ARG A 70 -6.11 -15.03 17.95
C ARG A 70 -6.17 -15.43 19.43
N THR A 71 -6.73 -14.61 20.32
CA THR A 71 -6.93 -14.95 21.74
C THR A 71 -8.24 -15.68 22.02
N LEU A 72 -9.14 -15.77 21.03
CA LEU A 72 -10.45 -16.41 21.18
C LEU A 72 -10.36 -17.90 20.80
N GLU A 73 -10.89 -18.78 21.66
CA GLU A 73 -10.79 -20.25 21.53
C GLU A 73 -11.44 -20.82 20.25
N ASN A 74 -12.44 -20.13 19.68
CA ASN A 74 -13.21 -20.58 18.52
C ASN A 74 -13.06 -19.66 17.28
N ALA A 75 -12.04 -18.81 17.23
CA ALA A 75 -11.81 -17.93 16.07
C ALA A 75 -10.80 -18.56 15.11
N GLU A 76 -11.26 -18.94 13.92
CA GLU A 76 -10.39 -19.35 12.82
C GLU A 76 -9.93 -18.10 12.06
N VAL A 77 -8.66 -17.73 12.25
CA VAL A 77 -8.06 -16.57 11.61
C VAL A 77 -7.23 -17.07 10.42
N TYR A 78 -7.72 -16.82 9.20
CA TYR A 78 -6.95 -17.10 7.99
C TYR A 78 -5.90 -16.01 7.76
N GLU A 79 -4.65 -16.41 7.54
CA GLU A 79 -3.65 -15.48 7.07
C GLU A 79 -3.98 -15.08 5.62
N PRO A 80 -3.93 -13.78 5.28
CA PRO A 80 -4.12 -13.37 3.90
C PRO A 80 -3.09 -14.07 3.00
N GLU A 81 -3.55 -14.72 1.94
CA GLU A 81 -2.67 -15.35 0.93
C GLU A 81 -1.75 -14.34 0.24
N PHE A 82 -2.04 -13.03 0.40
CA PHE A 82 -1.26 -11.94 -0.15
C PHE A 82 -1.02 -10.87 0.92
N ASN A 83 0.26 -10.65 1.26
CA ASN A 83 0.64 -9.49 2.05
C ASN A 83 0.53 -8.24 1.18
N ALA A 84 -0.27 -7.27 1.62
CA ALA A 84 -0.36 -5.98 0.95
C ALA A 84 1.02 -5.29 0.98
N PRO A 85 1.52 -4.74 -0.15
CA PRO A 85 2.81 -4.10 -0.18
C PRO A 85 2.85 -2.88 0.76
N MET A 86 3.91 -2.76 1.54
CA MET A 86 4.11 -1.68 2.51
C MET A 86 4.40 -0.36 1.78
N SER A 87 3.65 0.69 2.08
CA SER A 87 3.87 2.02 1.49
C SER A 87 5.22 2.57 1.91
N ILE A 88 6.06 2.98 0.95
CA ILE A 88 7.39 3.56 1.19
C ILE A 88 7.45 5.04 0.79
N PHE A 89 8.24 5.83 1.52
CA PHE A 89 8.36 7.28 1.32
C PHE A 89 9.55 7.68 0.45
N ALA A 90 9.60 8.94 0.03
CA ALA A 90 10.65 9.46 -0.85
C ALA A 90 12.09 9.16 -0.36
N ASP A 91 12.30 9.22 0.95
CA ASP A 91 13.61 8.98 1.57
C ASP A 91 14.00 7.49 1.50
N GLU A 92 13.02 6.58 1.64
CA GLU A 92 13.23 5.13 1.57
C GLU A 92 13.27 4.62 0.12
N ILE A 93 12.54 5.26 -0.80
CA ILE A 93 12.50 4.91 -2.22
C ILE A 93 13.92 4.93 -2.81
N LYS A 94 14.77 5.88 -2.41
CA LYS A 94 16.16 5.92 -2.88
C LYS A 94 16.92 4.64 -2.51
N ASP A 95 16.83 4.23 -1.24
CA ASP A 95 17.51 3.02 -0.75
C ASP A 95 16.95 1.75 -1.42
N LYS A 96 15.63 1.71 -1.66
CA LYS A 96 15.00 0.59 -2.39
C LYS A 96 15.44 0.55 -3.86
N ILE A 97 15.59 1.69 -4.53
CA ILE A 97 16.10 1.73 -5.90
C ILE A 97 17.56 1.26 -5.96
N HIS A 98 18.40 1.65 -5.00
CA HIS A 98 19.77 1.09 -4.91
C HIS A 98 19.78 -0.41 -4.63
N PHE A 99 18.82 -0.93 -3.88
CA PHE A 99 18.65 -2.37 -3.70
C PHE A 99 18.32 -3.07 -5.04
N LEU A 100 17.45 -2.49 -5.87
CA LEU A 100 17.15 -3.00 -7.21
C LEU A 100 18.39 -2.92 -8.13
N GLU A 101 19.16 -1.84 -8.04
CA GLU A 101 20.42 -1.66 -8.77
C GLU A 101 21.43 -2.76 -8.44
N LYS A 102 21.63 -3.08 -7.15
CA LYS A 102 22.47 -4.21 -6.71
C LYS A 102 22.01 -5.56 -7.26
N LYS A 103 20.71 -5.71 -7.53
CA LYS A 103 20.12 -6.90 -8.17
C LYS A 103 20.21 -6.88 -9.68
N SER A 104 20.97 -5.96 -10.29
CA SER A 104 21.10 -5.84 -11.75
C SER A 104 19.79 -5.50 -12.47
N PHE A 105 18.78 -4.96 -11.78
CA PHE A 105 17.48 -4.62 -12.38
C PHE A 105 17.61 -3.59 -13.51
N PHE A 106 18.49 -2.60 -13.31
CA PHE A 106 18.75 -1.53 -14.27
C PHE A 106 19.82 -1.88 -15.32
N ASN A 107 20.24 -3.14 -15.43
CA ASN A 107 21.14 -3.56 -16.52
C ASN A 107 20.46 -3.52 -17.89
N GLN A 108 19.13 -3.54 -17.90
CA GLN A 108 18.31 -3.31 -19.07
C GLN A 108 17.55 -1.99 -18.92
N PRO A 109 17.13 -1.35 -20.03
CA PRO A 109 16.36 -0.12 -19.95
C PRO A 109 15.02 -0.39 -19.27
N ARG A 110 14.77 0.30 -18.14
CA ARG A 110 13.55 0.17 -17.34
C ARG A 110 12.77 1.46 -17.31
N THR A 111 11.44 1.37 -17.32
CA THR A 111 10.55 2.51 -17.15
C THR A 111 10.21 2.74 -15.67
N VAL A 112 9.57 3.88 -15.39
CA VAL A 112 9.02 4.16 -14.05
C VAL A 112 7.99 3.09 -13.67
N SER A 113 7.16 2.65 -14.61
CA SER A 113 6.14 1.61 -14.37
C SER A 113 6.76 0.26 -14.01
N ASP A 114 7.84 -0.12 -14.70
CA ASP A 114 8.57 -1.36 -14.41
C ASP A 114 9.16 -1.30 -13.00
N THR A 115 9.75 -0.16 -12.65
CA THR A 115 10.35 0.05 -11.32
C THR A 115 9.30 -0.04 -10.21
N VAL A 116 8.12 0.55 -10.40
CA VAL A 116 7.01 0.46 -9.44
C VAL A 116 6.52 -0.99 -9.30
N SER A 117 6.46 -1.73 -10.41
CA SER A 117 6.03 -3.13 -10.42
C SER A 117 7.02 -4.02 -9.67
N GLU A 118 8.32 -3.85 -9.92
CA GLU A 118 9.38 -4.58 -9.22
C GLU A 118 9.40 -4.27 -7.71
N LEU A 119 9.19 -3.00 -7.33
CA LEU A 119 9.06 -2.64 -5.92
C LEU A 119 7.88 -3.38 -5.27
N ARG A 120 6.76 -3.51 -5.99
CA ARG A 120 5.56 -4.23 -5.53
C ARG A 120 5.83 -5.73 -5.38
N GLU A 121 6.59 -6.33 -6.27
CA GLU A 121 7.01 -7.74 -6.17
C GLU A 121 7.89 -8.00 -4.92
N HIS A 122 8.63 -6.98 -4.48
CA HIS A 122 9.36 -7.00 -3.21
C HIS A 122 8.55 -6.54 -2.00
N GLY A 123 7.24 -6.37 -2.15
CA GLY A 123 6.35 -6.01 -1.05
C GLY A 123 6.41 -4.53 -0.67
N TRP A 124 6.86 -3.65 -1.57
CA TRP A 124 6.86 -2.20 -1.38
C TRP A 124 5.90 -1.50 -2.35
N SER A 125 5.00 -0.67 -1.81
CA SER A 125 4.13 0.18 -2.62
C SER A 125 4.72 1.58 -2.68
N ALA A 126 4.99 2.07 -3.89
CA ALA A 126 5.51 3.42 -4.12
C ALA A 126 4.64 4.16 -5.14
N SER A 127 4.50 5.48 -4.95
CA SER A 127 3.83 6.34 -5.92
C SER A 127 4.64 6.44 -7.21
N PRO A 128 4.05 6.21 -8.40
CA PRO A 128 4.74 6.41 -9.68
C PRO A 128 5.32 7.82 -9.83
N LEU A 129 4.67 8.83 -9.24
CA LEU A 129 5.15 10.21 -9.25
C LEU A 129 6.44 10.37 -8.42
N LEU A 130 6.47 9.78 -7.21
CA LEU A 130 7.64 9.81 -6.34
C LEU A 130 8.80 9.02 -6.95
N VAL A 131 8.53 7.84 -7.51
CA VAL A 131 9.54 7.05 -8.22
C VAL A 131 10.11 7.85 -9.40
N SER A 132 9.26 8.52 -10.19
CA SER A 132 9.70 9.40 -11.28
C SER A 132 10.59 10.55 -10.79
N LYS A 133 10.22 11.21 -9.68
CA LYS A 133 10.99 12.30 -9.06
C LYS A 133 12.36 11.81 -8.57
N ILE A 134 12.41 10.67 -7.90
CA ILE A 134 13.66 10.09 -7.38
C ILE A 134 14.55 9.60 -8.52
N LEU A 135 14.02 8.85 -9.50
CA LEU A 135 14.79 8.41 -10.67
C LEU A 135 15.34 9.61 -11.46
N SER A 136 14.55 10.67 -11.63
CA SER A 136 15.02 11.89 -12.28
C SER A 136 16.15 12.57 -11.48
N LYS A 137 16.06 12.58 -10.15
CA LYS A 137 17.11 13.09 -9.27
C LYS A 137 18.38 12.26 -9.32
N MET A 138 18.27 10.92 -9.33
CA MET A 138 19.40 10.02 -9.48
C MET A 138 20.06 10.16 -10.85
N ALA A 139 19.26 10.37 -11.90
CA ALA A 139 19.77 10.65 -13.24
C ALA A 139 20.53 11.99 -13.30
N PHE A 140 20.01 13.02 -12.64
CA PHE A 140 20.69 14.32 -12.51
C PHE A 140 22.02 14.19 -11.75
N ASN A 141 22.06 13.37 -10.70
CA ASN A 141 23.27 13.06 -9.94
C ASN A 141 24.26 12.14 -10.68
N LYS A 142 23.94 11.68 -11.90
CA LYS A 142 24.72 10.73 -12.70
C LYS A 142 24.88 9.35 -12.03
N GLU A 143 23.99 9.00 -11.11
CA GLU A 143 23.90 7.66 -10.51
C GLU A 143 23.32 6.66 -11.53
N ILE A 144 22.28 7.09 -12.27
CA ILE A 144 21.65 6.33 -13.35
C ILE A 144 21.64 7.14 -14.66
N LEU A 145 21.51 6.47 -15.79
CA LEU A 145 21.38 7.10 -17.11
C LEU A 145 19.91 7.19 -17.48
N LYS A 146 19.48 8.35 -17.98
CA LYS A 146 18.14 8.56 -18.52
C LYS A 146 18.22 8.68 -20.04
N ASN A 147 17.50 7.80 -20.73
CA ASN A 147 17.28 7.88 -22.18
C ASN A 147 15.80 8.15 -22.43
N SER A 148 15.48 9.07 -23.34
CA SER A 148 14.10 9.29 -23.77
C SER A 148 13.94 8.79 -25.19
N GLN A 149 13.14 7.74 -25.37
CA GLN A 149 12.80 7.19 -26.68
C GLN A 149 11.29 7.09 -26.80
N ASP A 150 10.75 7.48 -27.95
CA ASP A 150 9.33 7.35 -28.30
C ASP A 150 8.36 7.80 -27.18
N ASN A 151 8.60 9.01 -26.67
CA ASN A 151 7.82 9.63 -25.60
C ASN A 151 7.83 8.86 -24.25
N ARG A 152 8.75 7.91 -24.06
CA ARG A 152 8.97 7.17 -22.81
C ARG A 152 10.36 7.45 -22.24
N SER A 153 10.42 7.57 -20.92
CA SER A 153 11.69 7.70 -20.18
C SER A 153 12.16 6.33 -19.71
N TYR A 154 13.34 5.94 -20.18
CA TYR A 154 14.04 4.72 -19.79
C TYR A 154 15.23 5.06 -18.90
N TYR A 155 15.44 4.24 -17.88
CA TYR A 155 16.51 4.37 -16.91
C TYR A 155 17.43 3.14 -16.98
N LEU A 156 18.74 3.37 -16.95
CA LEU A 156 19.77 2.34 -17.06
C LEU A 156 20.87 2.56 -16.01
N ALA A 157 21.44 1.50 -15.45
CA ALA A 157 22.61 1.57 -14.58
C ALA A 157 23.85 1.96 -15.41
N LYS A 158 24.72 2.78 -14.82
CA LYS A 158 25.98 3.18 -15.47
C LYS A 158 26.94 2.00 -15.65
N GLU A 159 26.94 1.06 -14.71
CA GLU A 159 27.81 -0.13 -14.74
C GLU A 159 27.47 -1.09 -15.88
N ALA A 160 26.21 -1.09 -16.35
CA ALA A 160 25.76 -1.93 -17.45
C ALA A 160 26.40 -1.57 -18.80
N LEU A 161 26.93 -0.35 -18.96
CA LEU A 161 27.67 0.06 -20.16
C LEU A 161 29.14 -0.38 -20.16
N LEU A 162 29.69 -0.79 -19.01
CA LEU A 162 31.09 -1.21 -18.87
C LEU A 162 31.28 -2.72 -19.14
N THR A 163 30.19 -3.46 -19.41
CA THR A 163 30.23 -4.89 -19.72
C THR A 163 30.06 -5.15 -21.23
N THR A 164 30.71 -4.34 -22.06
CA THR A 164 30.78 -4.57 -23.53
C THR A 164 32.22 -4.74 -23.96
#